data_AF-A0A0C9SR57-F1
#
_entry.id   AF-A0A0C9SR57-F1
#
_cell.length_a   1.000
_cell.length_b   1.000
_cell.length_c   1.000
_cell.angle_alpha   90.00
_cell.angle_beta   90.00
_cell.angle_gamma   90.00
#
_symmetry.space_group_name_H-M   'P 1'
#
loop_
_entity.id
_entity.type
_entity.pdbx_description
1 polymer ?
#
loop_
_entity_poly.entity_id
_entity_poly.type
_entity_poly.pdbx_seq_one_letter_code
_entity_poly.pdbx_strand_id
1 'polypeptide(L)'
;IVAALDATQHNPPFAPLHIRSDSKYVIDGLTEHLQSWEDRGWIGVSNSEFWRPLVARMRKRSAITTLQWVKGHSNNEGNDGADKQAEEGANKAAPDVVNLNTPAEFNLTGARIATLSQSLAYQGIRTAKTKATMRTSTLVSLDMTRHAAKDISNKLPTDSRIWRSIKSKDIARNIREFLWKCLHNAFRCGKWWQNIPNYEHRSVCPHCGTEESMEHILTECDAPGQTNVWKLARRLWLRKHAHWPAPTYGTIMACGLAEFKDNQDSPRPGAARLYRIIMSESAHLIWRIRCERRISREDDPQQYHSKAEIHNRWLHAINTRLTLDRAMTDRKKYGNKALPSQMVLNTWSGTLMNEDALPDDWIRQTGVL
;
A
#
# COMPACT_ATOMS: atom_id res chain seq x y z
N ILE A 1 -25.17 -19.79 3.46
CA ILE A 1 -24.61 -20.42 4.69
C ILE A 1 -25.66 -20.44 5.80
N VAL A 2 -26.17 -19.26 6.19
CA VAL A 2 -27.15 -19.14 7.30
C VAL A 2 -28.37 -20.03 7.11
N ALA A 3 -28.97 -20.07 5.92
CA ALA A 3 -30.11 -20.96 5.65
C ALA A 3 -29.79 -22.46 5.84
N ALA A 4 -28.61 -22.91 5.42
CA ALA A 4 -28.16 -24.28 5.65
C ALA A 4 -27.91 -24.54 7.15
N LEU A 5 -27.35 -23.55 7.86
CA LEU A 5 -27.17 -23.63 9.31
C LEU A 5 -28.54 -23.79 9.97
N ASP A 6 -29.49 -22.92 9.64
CA ASP A 6 -30.87 -22.93 10.14
C ASP A 6 -31.56 -24.28 9.91
N ALA A 7 -31.47 -24.82 8.69
CA ALA A 7 -32.00 -26.15 8.36
C ALA A 7 -31.43 -27.25 9.27
N THR A 8 -30.14 -27.20 9.59
CA THR A 8 -29.54 -28.17 10.53
C THR A 8 -29.98 -27.97 11.99
N GLN A 9 -30.49 -26.79 12.36
CA GLN A 9 -31.00 -26.51 13.72
C GLN A 9 -32.44 -27.01 13.89
N HIS A 10 -33.25 -26.85 12.85
CA HIS A 10 -34.68 -27.15 12.90
C HIS A 10 -35.02 -28.61 12.52
N ASN A 11 -34.07 -29.37 11.98
CA ASN A 11 -34.28 -30.77 11.63
C ASN A 11 -33.60 -31.73 12.63
N PRO A 12 -34.30 -32.78 13.12
CA PRO A 12 -33.73 -33.74 14.07
C PRO A 12 -32.42 -34.36 13.59
N PRO A 13 -31.38 -34.51 14.44
CA PRO A 13 -30.06 -34.97 14.03
C PRO A 13 -30.00 -36.43 13.55
N PHE A 14 -31.03 -37.21 13.90
CA PHE A 14 -31.19 -38.63 13.55
C PHE A 14 -32.07 -38.87 12.32
N ALA A 15 -32.57 -37.81 11.67
CA ALA A 15 -33.34 -37.91 10.42
C ALA A 15 -32.45 -37.52 9.21
N PRO A 16 -32.59 -38.20 8.06
CA PRO A 16 -31.93 -37.79 6.83
C PRO A 16 -32.29 -36.33 6.48
N LEU A 17 -31.31 -35.57 5.99
CA LEU A 17 -31.50 -34.18 5.58
C LEU A 17 -30.98 -33.98 4.16
N HIS A 18 -31.84 -33.52 3.26
CA HIS A 18 -31.50 -33.24 1.88
C HIS A 18 -31.50 -31.72 1.66
N ILE A 19 -30.31 -31.13 1.55
CA ILE A 19 -30.15 -29.68 1.32
C ILE A 19 -29.97 -29.45 -0.17
N ARG A 20 -30.91 -28.73 -0.78
CA ARG A 20 -30.85 -28.27 -2.17
C ARG A 20 -30.60 -26.77 -2.14
N SER A 21 -29.58 -26.30 -2.85
CA SER A 21 -29.25 -24.87 -2.90
C SER A 21 -28.70 -24.48 -4.26
N ASP A 22 -29.05 -23.29 -4.72
CA ASP A 22 -28.49 -22.66 -5.91
C ASP A 22 -27.10 -22.02 -5.66
N SER A 23 -26.74 -21.85 -4.39
CA SER A 23 -25.47 -21.28 -3.97
C SER A 23 -24.34 -22.29 -4.11
N LYS A 24 -23.63 -22.23 -5.25
CA LYS A 24 -22.36 -22.95 -5.44
C LYS A 24 -21.38 -22.69 -4.30
N TYR A 25 -21.32 -21.46 -3.79
CA TYR A 25 -20.48 -21.10 -2.65
C TYR A 25 -20.76 -21.95 -1.39
N VAL A 26 -22.03 -22.30 -1.13
CA VAL A 26 -22.39 -23.17 -0.02
C VAL A 26 -22.07 -24.63 -0.32
N ILE A 27 -22.43 -25.11 -1.51
CA ILE A 27 -22.23 -26.51 -1.92
C ILE A 27 -20.73 -26.81 -1.99
N ASP A 28 -19.97 -26.11 -2.83
CA ASP A 28 -18.53 -26.28 -3.02
C ASP A 28 -17.77 -26.00 -1.71
N GLY A 29 -18.28 -25.06 -0.90
CA GLY A 29 -17.74 -24.79 0.43
C GLY A 29 -17.79 -25.99 1.37
N LEU A 30 -18.88 -26.77 1.35
CA LEU A 30 -19.05 -27.98 2.17
C LEU A 30 -18.38 -29.22 1.55
N THR A 31 -18.33 -29.32 0.22
CA THR A 31 -17.89 -30.54 -0.47
C THR A 31 -16.42 -30.50 -0.92
N GLU A 32 -15.92 -29.34 -1.34
CA GLU A 32 -14.59 -29.22 -1.95
C GLU A 32 -13.60 -28.45 -1.07
N HIS A 33 -14.05 -27.36 -0.43
CA HIS A 33 -13.14 -26.42 0.23
C HIS A 33 -12.99 -26.65 1.74
N LEU A 34 -13.95 -27.35 2.35
CA LEU A 34 -14.07 -27.48 3.80
C LEU A 34 -12.76 -27.95 4.46
N GLN A 35 -12.18 -29.05 3.96
CA GLN A 35 -10.96 -29.60 4.54
C GLN A 35 -9.81 -28.58 4.52
N SER A 36 -9.62 -27.89 3.40
CA SER A 36 -8.58 -26.85 3.27
C SER A 36 -8.84 -25.66 4.20
N TRP A 37 -10.10 -25.27 4.42
CA TRP A 37 -10.47 -24.19 5.34
C TRP A 37 -10.21 -24.55 6.80
N GLU A 38 -10.47 -25.77 7.20
CA GLU A 38 -10.17 -26.27 8.55
C GLU A 38 -8.68 -26.46 8.76
N ASP A 39 -7.96 -26.99 7.77
CA ASP A 39 -6.51 -27.16 7.82
C ASP A 39 -5.78 -25.83 8.00
N ARG A 40 -6.29 -24.76 7.38
CA ARG A 40 -5.75 -23.41 7.59
C ARG A 40 -6.30 -22.69 8.82
N GLY A 41 -7.08 -23.38 9.67
CA GLY A 41 -7.65 -22.85 10.90
C GLY A 41 -8.60 -21.68 10.68
N TRP A 42 -9.33 -21.66 9.55
CA TRP A 42 -10.22 -20.57 9.14
C TRP A 42 -9.54 -19.21 8.90
N ILE A 43 -8.20 -19.15 8.89
CA ILE A 43 -7.45 -17.91 8.72
C ILE A 43 -7.68 -17.35 7.32
N GLY A 44 -8.33 -16.18 7.25
CA GLY A 44 -8.63 -15.48 5.99
C GLY A 44 -9.82 -16.06 5.21
N VAL A 45 -10.60 -16.96 5.82
CA VAL A 45 -11.82 -17.51 5.22
C VAL A 45 -12.98 -16.56 5.51
N SER A 46 -13.64 -16.06 4.47
CA SER A 46 -14.82 -15.20 4.61
C SER A 46 -15.97 -15.95 5.25
N ASN A 47 -16.75 -15.28 6.11
CA ASN A 47 -17.93 -15.82 6.77
C ASN A 47 -17.64 -17.05 7.66
N SER A 48 -16.40 -17.18 8.14
CA SER A 48 -15.95 -18.29 9.00
C SER A 48 -16.79 -18.45 10.28
N GLU A 49 -17.35 -17.35 10.77
CA GLU A 49 -18.25 -17.28 11.92
C GLU A 49 -19.58 -18.04 11.72
N PHE A 50 -20.02 -18.22 10.47
CA PHE A 50 -21.21 -19.02 10.12
C PHE A 50 -20.84 -20.43 9.68
N TRP A 51 -19.68 -20.59 9.04
CA TRP A 51 -19.20 -21.90 8.59
C TRP A 51 -18.90 -22.85 9.74
N ARG A 52 -18.20 -22.38 10.78
CA ARG A 52 -17.82 -23.18 11.94
C ARG A 52 -19.02 -23.82 12.66
N PRO A 53 -20.07 -23.09 13.04
CA PRO A 53 -21.24 -23.70 13.66
C PRO A 53 -21.99 -24.62 12.71
N LEU A 54 -22.05 -24.31 11.40
CA LEU A 54 -22.70 -25.17 10.42
C LEU A 54 -22.02 -26.54 10.31
N VAL A 55 -20.70 -26.53 10.12
CA VAL A 55 -19.91 -27.76 9.97
C VAL A 55 -19.97 -28.60 11.24
N ALA A 56 -19.84 -27.97 12.40
CA ALA A 56 -19.93 -28.65 13.69
C ALA A 56 -21.30 -29.33 13.88
N ARG A 57 -22.39 -28.65 13.50
CA ARG A 57 -23.74 -29.23 13.56
C ARG A 57 -23.94 -30.35 12.54
N MET A 58 -23.47 -30.19 11.31
CA MET A 58 -23.53 -31.26 10.31
C MET A 58 -22.81 -32.52 10.78
N ARG A 59 -21.62 -32.39 11.39
CA ARG A 59 -20.88 -33.53 11.97
C ARG A 59 -21.56 -34.17 13.18
N LYS A 60 -22.32 -33.39 13.94
CA LYS A 60 -23.10 -33.89 15.08
C LYS A 60 -24.31 -34.75 14.66
N ARG A 61 -24.78 -34.62 13.41
CA ARG A 61 -25.92 -35.42 12.91
C ARG A 61 -25.50 -36.89 12.79
N SER A 62 -26.35 -37.81 13.26
CA SER A 62 -26.13 -39.25 13.13
C SER A 62 -26.70 -39.82 11.83
N ALA A 63 -27.62 -39.11 11.19
CA ALA A 63 -28.20 -39.47 9.90
C ALA A 63 -27.55 -38.74 8.72
N ILE A 64 -27.66 -39.34 7.54
CA ILE A 64 -27.05 -38.85 6.30
C ILE A 64 -27.59 -37.47 5.96
N THR A 65 -26.67 -36.55 5.67
CA THR A 65 -26.99 -35.25 5.07
C THR A 65 -26.47 -35.23 3.63
N THR A 66 -27.35 -35.02 2.65
CA THR A 66 -26.94 -34.88 1.25
C THR A 66 -27.05 -33.44 0.79
N LEU A 67 -26.17 -33.07 -0.14
CA LEU A 67 -26.08 -31.74 -0.72
C LEU A 67 -26.32 -31.86 -2.22
N GLN A 68 -27.22 -31.03 -2.76
CA GLN A 68 -27.47 -30.96 -4.20
C GLN A 68 -27.43 -29.51 -4.65
N TRP A 69 -26.54 -29.23 -5.61
CA TRP A 69 -26.62 -27.97 -6.33
C TRP A 69 -27.80 -28.01 -7.31
N VAL A 70 -28.64 -26.99 -7.26
CA VAL A 70 -29.73 -26.78 -8.23
C VAL A 70 -29.48 -25.49 -9.00
N LYS A 71 -29.96 -25.41 -10.23
CA LYS A 71 -29.87 -24.15 -10.98
C LYS A 71 -30.95 -23.19 -10.48
N GLY A 72 -30.56 -21.97 -10.11
CA GLY A 72 -31.51 -20.91 -9.74
C GLY A 72 -32.44 -20.53 -10.90
N HIS A 73 -33.61 -19.99 -10.57
CA HIS A 73 -34.63 -19.53 -11.53
C HIS A 73 -34.98 -20.56 -12.63
N SER A 74 -35.06 -21.83 -12.25
CA SER A 74 -35.33 -22.96 -13.16
C SER A 74 -36.67 -23.63 -12.88
N ASN A 75 -37.66 -22.87 -12.37
CA ASN A 75 -38.98 -23.35 -11.94
C ASN A 75 -38.91 -24.51 -10.93
N ASN A 76 -38.01 -24.40 -9.95
CA ASN A 76 -37.93 -25.36 -8.86
C ASN A 76 -38.71 -24.79 -7.69
N GLU A 77 -39.96 -25.23 -7.51
CA GLU A 77 -40.89 -24.68 -6.51
C GLU A 77 -40.28 -24.52 -5.12
N GLY A 78 -39.46 -25.49 -4.68
CA GLY A 78 -38.79 -25.42 -3.37
C GLY A 78 -37.67 -24.37 -3.31
N ASN A 79 -36.92 -24.18 -4.39
CA ASN A 79 -35.89 -23.14 -4.46
C ASN A 79 -36.52 -21.75 -4.59
N ASP A 80 -37.52 -21.61 -5.48
CA ASP A 80 -38.21 -20.34 -5.71
C ASP A 80 -38.95 -19.88 -4.44
N GLY A 81 -39.52 -20.82 -3.68
CA GLY A 81 -40.07 -20.56 -2.34
C GLY A 81 -39.01 -20.12 -1.32
N ALA A 82 -37.83 -20.73 -1.33
CA ALA A 82 -36.73 -20.34 -0.46
C ALA A 82 -36.17 -18.95 -0.81
N ASP A 83 -36.09 -18.61 -2.10
CA ASP A 83 -35.67 -17.29 -2.59
C ASP A 83 -36.65 -16.21 -2.12
N LYS A 84 -37.95 -16.47 -2.22
CA LYS A 84 -38.99 -15.56 -1.71
C LYS A 84 -38.87 -15.34 -0.20
N GLN A 85 -38.64 -16.40 0.57
CA GLN A 85 -38.44 -16.28 2.02
C GLN A 85 -37.15 -15.52 2.37
N ALA A 86 -36.09 -15.68 1.58
CA ALA A 86 -34.87 -14.90 1.75
C ALA A 86 -35.08 -13.41 1.45
N GLU A 87 -35.87 -13.07 0.43
CA GLU A 87 -36.26 -11.70 0.10
C GLU A 87 -37.12 -11.07 1.21
N GLU A 88 -38.12 -11.79 1.72
CA GLU A 88 -38.92 -11.36 2.87
C GLU A 88 -38.04 -11.11 4.10
N GLY A 89 -37.10 -12.02 4.38
CA GLY A 89 -36.13 -11.89 5.46
C GLY A 89 -35.21 -10.67 5.32
N ALA A 90 -34.74 -10.37 4.10
CA ALA A 90 -33.91 -9.20 3.82
C ALA A 90 -34.65 -7.87 4.03
N ASN A 91 -35.98 -7.88 3.87
CA ASN A 91 -36.85 -6.71 4.05
C ASN A 91 -37.37 -6.54 5.49
N LYS A 92 -37.04 -7.44 6.42
CA LYS A 92 -37.44 -7.29 7.84
C LYS A 92 -36.75 -6.10 8.48
N ALA A 93 -37.50 -5.34 9.29
CA ALA A 93 -36.98 -4.20 10.03
C ALA A 93 -35.94 -4.58 11.11
N ALA A 94 -36.03 -5.80 11.66
CA ALA A 94 -35.08 -6.35 12.61
C ALA A 94 -34.59 -7.71 12.10
N PRO A 95 -33.27 -7.99 12.18
CA PRO A 95 -32.72 -9.27 11.73
C PRO A 95 -33.09 -10.40 12.70
N ASP A 96 -33.34 -11.60 12.15
CA ASP A 96 -33.56 -12.79 12.96
C ASP A 96 -32.26 -13.23 13.66
N VAL A 97 -32.39 -13.71 14.91
CA VAL A 97 -31.23 -14.17 15.70
C VAL A 97 -30.91 -15.61 15.33
N VAL A 98 -29.73 -15.84 14.76
CA VAL A 98 -29.23 -17.17 14.40
C VAL A 98 -28.37 -17.72 15.52
N ASN A 99 -28.61 -18.97 15.92
CA ASN A 99 -27.79 -19.62 16.95
C ASN A 99 -26.42 -20.03 16.39
N LEU A 100 -25.38 -19.26 16.71
CA LEU A 100 -24.00 -19.51 16.28
C LEU A 100 -23.20 -20.38 17.26
N ASN A 101 -23.86 -21.03 18.24
CA ASN A 101 -23.17 -21.92 19.17
C ASN A 101 -22.58 -23.12 18.43
N THR A 102 -21.29 -23.35 18.66
CA THR A 102 -20.51 -24.43 18.05
C THR A 102 -20.20 -25.48 19.11
N PRO A 103 -20.72 -26.71 19.03
CA PRO A 103 -20.38 -27.78 19.97
C PRO A 103 -18.87 -27.97 20.08
N ALA A 104 -18.35 -27.99 21.31
CA ALA A 104 -16.91 -28.03 21.56
C ALA A 104 -16.25 -29.28 20.96
N GLU A 105 -16.94 -30.43 20.99
CA GLU A 105 -16.43 -31.69 20.43
C GLU A 105 -16.19 -31.65 18.90
N PHE A 106 -16.87 -30.74 18.19
CA PHE A 106 -16.77 -30.59 16.73
C PHE A 106 -16.16 -29.25 16.30
N ASN A 107 -15.69 -28.44 17.26
CA ASN A 107 -15.05 -27.17 17.00
C ASN A 107 -13.54 -27.36 16.82
N LEU A 108 -13.11 -27.62 15.59
CA LEU A 108 -11.68 -27.65 15.27
C LEU A 108 -11.09 -26.23 15.44
N THR A 109 -10.07 -26.13 16.28
CA THR A 109 -9.37 -24.87 16.58
C THR A 109 -7.92 -24.92 16.14
N GLY A 110 -7.38 -23.75 15.80
CA GLY A 110 -6.02 -23.62 15.29
C GLY A 110 -5.87 -24.06 13.84
N ALA A 111 -4.72 -23.73 13.25
CA ALA A 111 -4.34 -24.22 11.93
C ALA A 111 -3.48 -25.48 12.08
N ARG A 112 -3.66 -26.45 11.17
CA ARG A 112 -2.90 -27.69 11.11
C ARG A 112 -1.43 -27.37 10.82
N ILE A 113 -0.54 -27.73 11.75
CA ILE A 113 0.90 -27.42 11.67
C ILE A 113 1.53 -27.98 10.39
N ALA A 114 1.17 -29.20 9.99
CA ALA A 114 1.72 -29.86 8.81
C ALA A 114 1.46 -29.11 7.48
N THR A 115 0.40 -28.30 7.42
CA THR A 115 0.00 -27.52 6.23
C THR A 115 0.18 -26.02 6.44
N LEU A 116 0.68 -25.59 7.60
CA LEU A 116 0.82 -24.20 7.98
C LEU A 116 2.04 -23.57 7.31
N SER A 117 1.82 -22.67 6.36
CA SER A 117 2.88 -21.85 5.80
C SER A 117 3.23 -20.65 6.70
N GLN A 118 4.45 -20.13 6.57
CA GLN A 118 4.88 -18.92 7.29
C GLN A 118 3.95 -17.72 7.02
N SER A 119 3.50 -17.55 5.77
CA SER A 119 2.60 -16.45 5.40
C SER A 119 1.23 -16.58 6.06
N LEU A 120 0.70 -17.81 6.14
CA LEU A 120 -0.56 -18.11 6.81
C LEU A 120 -0.45 -17.93 8.33
N ALA A 121 0.63 -18.40 8.94
CA ALA A 121 0.91 -18.19 10.36
C ALA A 121 1.00 -16.69 10.68
N TYR A 122 1.74 -15.93 9.87
CA TYR A 122 1.85 -14.49 10.00
C TYR A 122 0.49 -13.80 9.87
N GLN A 123 -0.32 -14.18 8.88
CA GLN A 123 -1.68 -13.68 8.72
C GLN A 123 -2.53 -13.95 9.97
N GLY A 124 -2.50 -15.17 10.50
CA GLY A 124 -3.22 -15.55 11.73
C GLY A 124 -2.80 -14.70 12.92
N ILE A 125 -1.50 -14.55 13.17
CA ILE A 125 -0.96 -13.70 14.25
C ILE A 125 -1.39 -12.24 14.08
N ARG A 126 -1.38 -11.73 12.84
CA ARG A 126 -1.77 -10.35 12.53
C ARG A 126 -3.26 -10.10 12.75
N THR A 127 -4.11 -11.08 12.46
CA THR A 127 -5.55 -10.98 12.70
C THR A 127 -5.91 -11.16 14.18
N ALA A 128 -5.18 -12.03 14.90
CA ALA A 128 -5.40 -12.28 16.32
C ALA A 128 -4.89 -11.15 17.23
N LYS A 129 -3.79 -10.48 16.84
CA LYS A 129 -3.36 -9.25 17.51
C LYS A 129 -4.44 -8.20 17.29
N THR A 130 -5.07 -7.72 18.38
CA THR A 130 -5.93 -6.53 18.37
C THR A 130 -5.24 -5.46 17.52
N LYS A 131 -5.95 -4.90 16.53
CA LYS A 131 -5.40 -3.83 15.69
C LYS A 131 -4.89 -2.74 16.62
N ALA A 132 -3.57 -2.68 16.81
CA ALA A 132 -2.96 -1.66 17.63
C ALA A 132 -3.44 -0.30 17.12
N THR A 133 -3.90 0.55 18.03
CA THR A 133 -4.26 1.91 17.69
C THR A 133 -3.07 2.56 17.00
N MET A 134 -3.35 3.24 15.88
CA MET A 134 -2.28 3.87 15.12
C MET A 134 -1.63 4.95 15.99
N ARG A 135 -0.30 4.98 16.03
CA ARG A 135 0.45 5.97 16.81
C ARG A 135 0.07 7.38 16.38
N THR A 136 -0.10 8.30 17.33
CA THR A 136 -0.48 9.71 17.07
C THR A 136 0.40 10.38 16.02
N SER A 137 1.72 10.14 16.06
CA SER A 137 2.66 10.69 15.07
C SER A 137 2.41 10.20 13.64
N THR A 138 1.94 8.95 13.49
CA THR A 138 1.56 8.41 12.17
C THR A 138 0.27 9.06 11.68
N LEU A 139 -0.70 9.29 12.56
CA LEU A 139 -1.94 10.00 12.22
C LEU A 139 -1.65 11.44 11.75
N VAL A 140 -0.83 12.18 12.50
CA VAL A 140 -0.40 13.54 12.13
C VAL A 140 0.28 13.54 10.75
N SER A 141 1.21 12.61 10.51
CA SER A 141 1.90 12.51 9.21
C SER A 141 0.93 12.20 8.06
N LEU A 142 -0.06 11.33 8.29
CA LEU A 142 -1.09 11.01 7.31
C LEU A 142 -2.00 12.22 7.03
N ASP A 143 -2.35 13.00 8.04
CA ASP A 143 -3.17 14.21 7.87
C ASP A 143 -2.43 15.30 7.11
N MET A 144 -1.17 15.57 7.43
CA MET A 144 -0.32 16.49 6.64
C MET A 144 -0.23 16.04 5.18
N THR A 145 -0.03 14.74 4.95
CA THR A 145 0.04 14.15 3.62
C THR A 145 -1.28 14.29 2.87
N ARG A 146 -2.40 14.09 3.56
CA ARG A 146 -3.75 14.20 3.01
C ARG A 146 -4.07 15.62 2.57
N HIS A 147 -3.73 16.61 3.38
CA HIS A 147 -3.97 18.03 3.07
C HIS A 147 -3.09 18.46 1.90
N ALA A 148 -1.80 18.14 1.91
CA ALA A 148 -0.93 18.41 0.78
C ALA A 148 -1.37 17.69 -0.52
N ALA A 149 -1.89 16.46 -0.41
CA ALA A 149 -2.44 15.76 -1.56
C ALA A 149 -3.71 16.42 -2.11
N LYS A 150 -4.54 17.03 -1.25
CA LYS A 150 -5.70 17.82 -1.67
C LYS A 150 -5.27 19.02 -2.50
N ASP A 151 -4.22 19.72 -2.09
CA ASP A 151 -3.73 20.89 -2.83
C ASP A 151 -3.19 20.53 -4.22
N ILE A 152 -2.58 19.34 -4.36
CA ILE A 152 -2.03 18.87 -5.64
C ILE A 152 -3.10 18.22 -6.54
N SER A 153 -4.01 17.43 -5.97
CA SER A 153 -4.94 16.56 -6.74
C SER A 153 -6.42 16.92 -6.62
N ASN A 154 -6.75 17.96 -5.85
CA ASN A 154 -8.10 18.38 -5.47
C ASN A 154 -8.97 17.26 -4.84
N LYS A 155 -8.33 16.25 -4.25
CA LYS A 155 -8.98 15.08 -3.63
C LYS A 155 -8.39 14.81 -2.26
N LEU A 156 -9.24 14.44 -1.29
CA LEU A 156 -8.83 13.99 0.03
C LEU A 156 -8.63 12.46 0.02
N PRO A 157 -7.38 11.95 -0.01
CA PRO A 157 -7.13 10.52 -0.02
C PRO A 157 -7.42 9.86 1.34
N THR A 158 -7.90 8.61 1.29
CA THR A 158 -7.95 7.74 2.47
C THR A 158 -6.53 7.30 2.86
N ASP A 159 -6.33 6.91 4.13
CA ASP A 159 -5.04 6.35 4.59
C ASP A 159 -4.56 5.21 3.68
N SER A 160 -5.47 4.32 3.30
CA SER A 160 -5.16 3.19 2.41
C SER A 160 -4.64 3.65 1.04
N ARG A 161 -5.18 4.75 0.51
CA ARG A 161 -4.72 5.34 -0.75
C ARG A 161 -3.32 5.96 -0.60
N ILE A 162 -3.04 6.63 0.52
CA ILE A 162 -1.70 7.15 0.85
C ILE A 162 -0.68 6.01 0.95
N TRP A 163 -0.98 4.96 1.74
CA TRP A 163 -0.07 3.82 1.89
C TRP A 163 0.19 3.05 0.59
N ARG A 164 -0.78 3.05 -0.33
CA ARG A 164 -0.63 2.44 -1.66
C ARG A 164 0.23 3.31 -2.58
N SER A 165 0.11 4.64 -2.48
CA SER A 165 0.79 5.56 -3.39
C SER A 165 2.31 5.56 -3.22
N ILE A 166 2.81 5.47 -1.99
CA ILE A 166 4.25 5.36 -1.71
C ILE A 166 4.85 4.05 -2.24
N LYS A 167 4.00 3.06 -2.60
CA LYS A 167 4.41 1.79 -3.20
C LYS A 167 4.42 1.82 -4.73
N SER A 168 4.21 2.98 -5.35
CA SER A 168 4.21 3.16 -6.79
C SER A 168 5.45 2.53 -7.44
N LYS A 169 5.27 1.92 -8.61
CA LYS A 169 6.36 1.37 -9.43
C LYS A 169 7.38 2.42 -9.86
N ASP A 170 6.97 3.69 -9.88
CA ASP A 170 7.81 4.82 -10.26
C ASP A 170 8.79 5.23 -9.15
N ILE A 171 8.62 4.71 -7.93
CA ILE A 171 9.50 4.98 -6.77
C ILE A 171 10.41 3.76 -6.54
N ALA A 172 11.72 3.98 -6.36
CA ALA A 172 12.68 2.92 -6.09
C ALA A 172 12.43 2.22 -4.74
N ARG A 173 12.69 0.91 -4.63
CA ARG A 173 12.30 0.09 -3.47
C ARG A 173 12.82 0.61 -2.13
N ASN A 174 14.09 0.99 -2.08
CA ASN A 174 14.72 1.63 -0.92
C ASN A 174 14.04 2.95 -0.52
N ILE A 175 13.59 3.72 -1.51
CA ILE A 175 12.87 4.98 -1.28
C ILE A 175 11.46 4.72 -0.76
N ARG A 176 10.78 3.64 -1.19
CA ARG A 176 9.47 3.25 -0.62
C ARG A 176 9.60 2.95 0.87
N GLU A 177 10.66 2.27 1.28
CA GLU A 177 10.96 2.00 2.69
C GLU A 177 11.27 3.28 3.46
N PHE A 178 12.02 4.20 2.85
CA PHE A 178 12.27 5.54 3.41
C PHE A 178 10.96 6.32 3.63
N LEU A 179 10.11 6.46 2.61
CA LEU A 179 8.81 7.15 2.73
C LEU A 179 7.90 6.50 3.77
N TRP A 180 7.88 5.16 3.82
CA TRP A 180 7.13 4.42 4.84
C TRP A 180 7.63 4.74 6.26
N LYS A 181 8.95 4.80 6.46
CA LYS A 181 9.54 5.18 7.76
C LYS A 181 9.27 6.64 8.11
N CYS A 182 9.25 7.55 7.13
CA CYS A 182 8.85 8.95 7.33
C CYS A 182 7.39 9.04 7.80
N LEU A 183 6.44 8.45 7.08
CA LEU A 183 5.02 8.44 7.47
C LEU A 183 4.76 7.85 8.85
N HIS A 184 5.58 6.89 9.28
CA HIS A 184 5.51 6.30 10.61
C HIS A 184 6.29 7.05 11.69
N ASN A 185 6.97 8.15 11.35
CA ASN A 185 7.94 8.83 12.20
C ASN A 185 8.87 7.81 12.89
N ALA A 186 9.48 6.92 12.09
CA ALA A 186 10.27 5.78 12.56
C ALA A 186 11.78 6.03 12.55
N PHE A 187 12.23 7.20 12.06
CA PHE A 187 13.63 7.60 12.14
C PHE A 187 13.96 8.10 13.55
N ARG A 188 15.18 7.81 14.01
CA ARG A 188 15.70 8.25 15.31
C ARG A 188 16.16 9.70 15.19
N CYS A 189 15.25 10.63 15.46
CA CYS A 189 15.48 12.08 15.40
C CYS A 189 14.81 12.78 16.60
N GLY A 190 15.24 14.00 16.92
CA GLY A 190 14.56 14.88 17.86
C GLY A 190 14.38 14.25 19.24
N LYS A 191 13.13 14.26 19.72
CA LYS A 191 12.70 13.71 21.01
C LYS A 191 13.11 12.27 21.27
N TRP A 192 13.35 11.45 20.25
CA TRP A 192 13.84 10.11 20.47
C TRP A 192 15.19 10.11 21.21
N TRP A 193 16.11 11.01 20.83
CA TRP A 193 17.44 11.12 21.43
C TRP A 193 17.42 11.78 22.82
N GLN A 194 16.43 12.61 23.13
CA GLN A 194 16.26 13.21 24.47
C GLN A 194 16.06 12.15 25.56
N ASN A 195 15.57 10.96 25.19
CA ASN A 195 15.32 9.85 26.10
C ASN A 195 16.50 8.86 26.18
N ILE A 196 17.63 9.16 25.54
CA ILE A 196 18.81 8.29 25.51
C ILE A 196 19.95 8.97 26.30
N PRO A 197 20.29 8.45 27.50
CA PRO A 197 21.36 8.99 28.31
C PRO A 197 22.68 9.15 27.54
N ASN A 198 23.30 10.32 27.65
CA ASN A 198 24.56 10.73 27.00
C ASN A 198 24.48 11.01 25.50
N TYR A 199 23.30 10.90 24.88
CA TYR A 199 23.10 11.16 23.45
C TYR A 199 22.05 12.25 23.17
N GLU A 200 21.63 13.00 24.19
CA GLU A 200 20.60 14.03 24.13
C GLU A 200 20.95 15.16 23.16
N HIS A 201 22.25 15.46 23.03
CA HIS A 201 22.78 16.43 22.07
C HIS A 201 22.42 16.11 20.62
N ARG A 202 22.08 14.85 20.29
CA ARG A 202 21.64 14.43 18.94
C ARG A 202 20.19 14.79 18.63
N SER A 203 19.45 15.33 19.61
CA SER A 203 18.07 15.77 19.40
C SER A 203 17.96 17.06 18.60
N VAL A 204 18.99 17.90 18.60
CA VAL A 204 19.04 19.18 17.88
C VAL A 204 20.06 19.13 16.75
N CYS A 205 19.83 19.89 15.69
CA CYS A 205 20.78 20.05 14.60
C CYS A 205 21.95 20.97 15.02
N PRO A 206 23.23 20.54 14.95
CA PRO A 206 24.38 21.36 15.35
C PRO A 206 24.62 22.56 14.44
N HIS A 207 24.08 22.54 13.22
CA HIS A 207 24.22 23.64 12.28
C HIS A 207 23.31 24.84 12.64
N CYS A 208 22.02 24.58 12.84
CA CYS A 208 21.01 25.64 13.01
C CYS A 208 20.34 25.66 14.40
N GLY A 209 20.63 24.69 15.27
CA GLY A 209 20.09 24.60 16.63
C GLY A 209 18.65 24.11 16.74
N THR A 210 17.92 23.91 15.64
CA THR A 210 16.52 23.44 15.65
C THR A 210 16.38 21.99 16.11
N GLU A 211 15.30 21.66 16.84
CA GLU A 211 14.95 20.26 17.15
C GLU A 211 14.80 19.48 15.84
N GLU A 212 15.55 18.38 15.73
CA GLU A 212 15.68 17.70 14.45
C GLU A 212 14.50 16.77 14.19
N SER A 213 13.70 17.10 13.19
CA SER A 213 12.63 16.26 12.67
C SER A 213 12.88 15.89 11.20
N MET A 214 12.11 14.95 10.64
CA MET A 214 12.19 14.68 9.20
C MET A 214 11.71 15.86 8.35
N GLU A 215 10.78 16.67 8.86
CA GLU A 215 10.37 17.92 8.21
C GLU A 215 11.53 18.92 8.20
N HIS A 216 12.18 19.13 9.35
CA HIS A 216 13.37 19.97 9.44
C HIS A 216 14.46 19.52 8.45
N ILE A 217 14.81 18.22 8.44
CA ILE A 217 15.85 17.68 7.56
C ILE A 217 15.50 17.89 6.08
N LEU A 218 14.24 17.67 5.69
CA LEU A 218 13.86 17.64 4.29
C LEU A 218 13.51 19.02 3.75
N THR A 219 13.01 19.95 4.56
CA THR A 219 12.42 21.20 4.04
C THR A 219 12.86 22.48 4.73
N GLU A 220 13.45 22.43 5.93
CA GLU A 220 13.74 23.65 6.71
C GLU A 220 15.24 23.90 6.93
N CYS A 221 16.05 22.84 7.07
CA CYS A 221 17.47 22.95 7.41
C CYS A 221 18.29 23.67 6.33
N ASP A 222 19.10 24.64 6.74
CA ASP A 222 19.96 25.48 5.89
C ASP A 222 21.39 24.94 5.70
N ALA A 223 21.73 23.86 6.40
CA ALA A 223 23.01 23.19 6.25
C ALA A 223 23.22 22.68 4.80
N PRO A 224 24.48 22.55 4.34
CA PRO A 224 24.76 22.12 2.97
C PRO A 224 24.06 20.80 2.61
N GLY A 225 23.33 20.80 1.49
CA GLY A 225 22.59 19.64 1.00
C GLY A 225 21.16 19.98 0.60
N GLN A 226 20.29 20.23 1.57
CA GLN A 226 18.84 20.38 1.39
C GLN A 226 18.48 21.44 0.33
N THR A 227 18.92 22.68 0.55
CA THR A 227 18.60 23.79 -0.36
C THR A 227 19.22 23.58 -1.75
N ASN A 228 20.42 23.00 -1.82
CA ASN A 228 21.09 22.71 -3.10
C ASN A 228 20.29 21.70 -3.93
N VAL A 229 19.88 20.59 -3.31
CA VAL A 229 19.11 19.54 -3.97
C VAL A 229 17.77 20.08 -4.45
N TRP A 230 17.03 20.83 -3.63
CA TRP A 230 15.75 21.40 -4.07
C TRP A 230 15.88 22.46 -5.16
N LYS A 231 16.97 23.24 -5.18
CA LYS A 231 17.27 24.16 -6.29
C LYS A 231 17.48 23.40 -7.60
N LEU A 232 18.14 22.24 -7.58
CA LEU A 232 18.35 21.39 -8.75
C LEU A 232 17.03 20.75 -9.21
N ALA A 233 16.25 20.19 -8.29
CA ALA A 233 14.91 19.66 -8.54
C ALA A 233 13.98 20.70 -9.19
N ARG A 234 13.93 21.91 -8.62
CA ARG A 234 13.18 23.04 -9.17
C ARG A 234 13.64 23.38 -10.58
N ARG A 235 14.96 23.48 -10.81
CA ARG A 235 15.52 23.82 -12.13
C ARG A 235 15.10 22.81 -13.19
N LEU A 236 15.21 21.51 -12.89
CA LEU A 236 14.82 20.44 -13.82
C LEU A 236 13.32 20.48 -14.13
N TRP A 237 12.47 20.63 -13.11
CA TRP A 237 11.03 20.72 -13.29
C TRP A 237 10.62 21.92 -14.15
N LEU A 238 11.22 23.08 -13.90
CA LEU A 238 10.90 24.33 -14.61
C LEU A 238 11.35 24.33 -16.09
N ARG A 239 12.15 23.36 -16.54
CA ARG A 239 12.47 23.22 -17.97
C ARG A 239 11.24 22.88 -18.81
N LYS A 240 10.25 22.21 -18.22
CA LYS A 240 9.03 21.74 -18.92
C LYS A 240 7.73 22.31 -18.35
N HIS A 241 7.75 22.78 -17.11
CA HIS A 241 6.55 23.16 -16.38
C HIS A 241 6.65 24.59 -15.86
N ALA A 242 5.54 25.34 -15.92
CA ALA A 242 5.54 26.76 -15.55
C ALA A 242 5.67 27.02 -14.04
N HIS A 243 5.12 26.13 -13.21
CA HIS A 243 5.05 26.33 -11.76
C HIS A 243 5.71 25.19 -11.00
N TRP A 244 6.58 25.52 -10.05
CA TRP A 244 7.21 24.56 -9.14
C TRP A 244 6.42 24.47 -7.84
N PRO A 245 5.74 23.34 -7.57
CA PRO A 245 5.11 23.11 -6.27
C PRO A 245 6.21 22.90 -5.22
N ALA A 246 6.43 23.92 -4.38
CA ALA A 246 7.50 23.91 -3.39
C ALA A 246 7.37 22.71 -2.44
N PRO A 247 8.50 22.06 -2.08
CA PRO A 247 8.48 20.87 -1.24
C PRO A 247 8.16 21.25 0.20
N THR A 248 7.02 20.76 0.70
CA THR A 248 6.72 20.59 2.13
C THR A 248 6.81 19.12 2.52
N TYR A 249 6.93 18.81 3.82
CA TYR A 249 6.93 17.43 4.29
C TYR A 249 5.72 16.64 3.76
N GLY A 250 4.53 17.25 3.82
CA GLY A 250 3.28 16.69 3.28
C GLY A 250 3.35 16.40 1.78
N THR A 251 3.83 17.34 0.96
CA THR A 251 3.92 17.15 -0.51
C THR A 251 4.92 16.04 -0.90
N ILE A 252 6.01 15.88 -0.15
CA ILE A 252 6.99 14.81 -0.37
C ILE A 252 6.34 13.45 -0.08
N MET A 253 5.63 13.33 1.05
CA MET A 253 4.90 12.10 1.39
C MET A 253 3.75 11.83 0.42
N ALA A 254 3.11 12.89 -0.09
CA ALA A 254 2.03 12.83 -1.05
C ALA A 254 2.50 12.67 -2.50
N CYS A 255 3.81 12.65 -2.79
CA CYS A 255 4.30 12.69 -4.16
C CYS A 255 3.69 11.58 -5.04
N GLY A 256 3.50 10.37 -4.47
CA GLY A 256 2.87 9.23 -5.12
C GLY A 256 1.41 9.45 -5.59
N LEU A 257 0.74 10.47 -5.07
CA LEU A 257 -0.65 10.86 -5.35
C LEU A 257 -0.75 12.05 -6.30
N ALA A 258 0.37 12.63 -6.73
CA ALA A 258 0.35 13.81 -7.56
C ALA A 258 -0.37 13.54 -8.89
N GLU A 259 -1.36 14.37 -9.20
CA GLU A 259 -2.10 14.40 -10.46
C GLU A 259 -1.83 15.78 -11.07
N PHE A 260 -1.47 15.83 -12.35
CA PHE A 260 -1.30 17.10 -13.07
C PHE A 260 -2.24 17.07 -14.28
N LYS A 261 -2.80 18.23 -14.60
CA LYS A 261 -3.69 18.42 -15.74
C LYS A 261 -3.19 19.54 -16.64
N ASP A 262 -3.63 19.56 -17.88
CA ASP A 262 -3.44 20.69 -18.78
C ASP A 262 -4.58 21.72 -18.64
N ASN A 263 -4.55 22.75 -19.48
CA ASN A 263 -5.55 23.82 -19.48
C ASN A 263 -6.95 23.34 -19.89
N GLN A 264 -7.08 22.13 -20.45
CA GLN A 264 -8.33 21.50 -20.85
C GLN A 264 -8.78 20.43 -19.83
N ASP A 265 -8.24 20.45 -18.61
CA ASP A 265 -8.48 19.48 -17.53
C ASP A 265 -8.07 18.03 -17.88
N SER A 266 -7.26 17.85 -18.93
CA SER A 266 -6.83 16.51 -19.36
C SER A 266 -5.61 16.03 -18.55
N PRO A 267 -5.59 14.76 -18.10
CA PRO A 267 -4.50 14.23 -17.29
C PRO A 267 -3.14 14.25 -18.02
N ARG A 268 -2.09 14.68 -17.30
CA ARG A 268 -0.69 14.67 -17.76
C ARG A 268 0.11 13.60 -16.99
N PRO A 269 -0.02 12.30 -17.33
CA PRO A 269 0.61 11.21 -16.58
C PRO A 269 2.14 11.26 -16.59
N GLY A 270 2.76 11.78 -17.67
CA GLY A 270 4.21 11.99 -17.75
C GLY A 270 4.70 13.02 -16.72
N ALA A 271 3.97 14.13 -16.53
CA ALA A 271 4.29 15.15 -15.53
C ALA A 271 4.14 14.60 -14.11
N ALA A 272 3.05 13.88 -13.83
CA ALA A 272 2.84 13.20 -12.55
C ALA A 272 3.93 12.17 -12.24
N ARG A 273 4.41 11.45 -13.26
CA ARG A 273 5.52 10.51 -13.12
C ARG A 273 6.85 11.21 -12.86
N LEU A 274 7.16 12.26 -13.60
CA LEU A 274 8.37 13.05 -13.41
C LEU A 274 8.42 13.66 -12.00
N TYR A 275 7.31 14.23 -11.54
CA TYR A 275 7.19 14.80 -10.19
C TYR A 275 7.47 13.75 -9.11
N ARG A 276 6.86 12.55 -9.23
CA ARG A 276 7.08 11.43 -8.32
C ARG A 276 8.56 11.04 -8.23
N ILE A 277 9.25 10.98 -9.37
CA ILE A 277 10.68 10.65 -9.42
C ILE A 277 11.50 11.76 -8.77
N ILE A 278 11.35 13.01 -9.22
CA ILE A 278 12.14 14.15 -8.73
C ILE A 278 11.97 14.32 -7.22
N MET A 279 10.72 14.33 -6.72
CA MET A 279 10.44 14.55 -5.30
C MET A 279 11.03 13.44 -4.42
N SER A 280 10.83 12.19 -4.82
CA SER A 280 11.24 11.04 -4.00
C SER A 280 12.76 10.81 -4.01
N GLU A 281 13.42 10.94 -5.16
CA GLU A 281 14.89 10.86 -5.27
C GLU A 281 15.58 12.01 -4.53
N SER A 282 15.05 13.22 -4.67
CA SER A 282 15.61 14.42 -4.00
C SER A 282 15.50 14.31 -2.48
N ALA A 283 14.31 13.97 -1.95
CA ALA A 283 14.11 13.82 -0.51
C ALA A 283 15.00 12.71 0.08
N HIS A 284 15.11 11.57 -0.61
CA HIS A 284 15.97 10.49 -0.16
C HIS A 284 17.45 10.88 -0.18
N LEU A 285 17.92 11.58 -1.21
CA LEU A 285 19.30 12.07 -1.27
C LEU A 285 19.60 13.08 -0.15
N ILE A 286 18.69 14.02 0.13
CA ILE A 286 18.83 14.98 1.23
C ILE A 286 18.99 14.24 2.56
N TRP A 287 18.12 13.26 2.82
CA TRP A 287 18.24 12.42 4.02
C TRP A 287 19.59 11.70 4.09
N ARG A 288 20.08 11.13 2.98
CA ARG A 288 21.41 10.48 2.96
C ARG A 288 22.55 11.45 3.23
N ILE A 289 22.55 12.62 2.58
CA ILE A 289 23.56 13.67 2.81
C ILE A 289 23.57 14.06 4.28
N ARG A 290 22.39 14.29 4.87
CA ARG A 290 22.27 14.55 6.31
C ARG A 290 22.82 13.39 7.15
N CYS A 291 22.49 12.14 6.83
CA CYS A 291 22.99 10.99 7.58
C CYS A 291 24.52 10.87 7.52
N GLU A 292 25.13 11.04 6.36
CA GLU A 292 26.58 11.04 6.21
C GLU A 292 27.22 12.19 7.00
N ARG A 293 26.67 13.41 6.91
CA ARG A 293 27.15 14.56 7.68
C ARG A 293 27.09 14.30 9.18
N ARG A 294 25.94 13.83 9.67
CA ARG A 294 25.64 13.62 11.10
C ARG A 294 26.38 12.43 11.72
N ILE A 295 26.52 11.34 10.97
CA ILE A 295 26.94 10.04 11.52
C ILE A 295 28.36 9.70 11.09
N SER A 296 28.70 9.92 9.81
CA SER A 296 30.00 9.53 9.27
C SER A 296 31.04 10.64 9.38
N ARG A 297 30.61 11.91 9.32
CA ARG A 297 31.49 13.09 9.37
C ARG A 297 31.34 13.89 10.67
N GLU A 298 30.56 13.37 11.63
CA GLU A 298 30.39 13.93 12.99
C GLU A 298 30.01 15.42 13.04
N ASP A 299 29.30 15.91 12.01
CA ASP A 299 29.00 17.33 11.80
C ASP A 299 30.23 18.26 11.79
N ASP A 300 31.43 17.76 11.48
CA ASP A 300 32.63 18.57 11.26
C ASP A 300 32.44 19.51 10.05
N PRO A 301 32.39 20.85 10.26
CA PRO A 301 32.18 21.82 9.19
C PRO A 301 33.21 21.74 8.06
N GLN A 302 34.44 21.30 8.33
CA GLN A 302 35.49 21.17 7.32
C GLN A 302 35.22 19.99 6.37
N GLN A 303 34.45 19.02 6.82
CA GLN A 303 34.09 17.83 6.06
C GLN A 303 32.71 17.93 5.44
N TYR A 304 32.05 19.09 5.45
CA TYR A 304 30.73 19.22 4.83
C TYR A 304 30.79 18.98 3.31
N HIS A 305 29.73 18.36 2.79
CA HIS A 305 29.63 18.06 1.36
C HIS A 305 29.72 19.34 0.54
N SER A 306 30.63 19.35 -0.43
CA SER A 306 30.79 20.51 -1.32
C SER A 306 29.57 20.66 -2.23
N LYS A 307 29.33 21.88 -2.73
CA LYS A 307 28.24 22.13 -3.69
C LYS A 307 28.37 21.27 -4.95
N ALA A 308 29.60 21.01 -5.40
CA ALA A 308 29.89 20.17 -6.56
C ALA A 308 29.58 18.68 -6.27
N GLU A 309 29.97 18.18 -5.10
CA GLU A 309 29.65 16.81 -4.67
C GLU A 309 28.13 16.59 -4.62
N ILE A 310 27.39 17.53 -3.99
CA ILE A 310 25.92 17.46 -3.89
C ILE A 310 25.28 17.47 -5.28
N HIS A 311 25.76 18.35 -6.17
CA HIS A 311 25.29 18.44 -7.56
C HIS A 311 25.48 17.12 -8.30
N ASN A 312 26.71 16.58 -8.29
CA ASN A 312 27.04 15.35 -9.00
C ASN A 312 26.26 14.14 -8.49
N ARG A 313 26.04 14.06 -7.17
CA ARG A 313 25.23 12.98 -6.56
C ARG A 313 23.76 13.08 -6.96
N TRP A 314 23.20 14.28 -7.01
CA TRP A 314 21.82 14.47 -7.46
C TRP A 314 21.66 14.16 -8.94
N LEU A 315 22.57 14.66 -9.79
CA LEU A 315 22.60 14.35 -11.22
C LEU A 315 22.72 12.84 -11.46
N HIS A 316 23.60 12.16 -10.73
CA HIS A 316 23.74 10.71 -10.80
C HIS A 316 22.45 9.96 -10.42
N ALA A 317 21.73 10.40 -9.37
CA ALA A 317 20.47 9.79 -8.96
C ALA A 317 19.40 9.92 -10.08
N ILE A 318 19.24 11.11 -10.65
CA ILE A 318 18.28 11.37 -11.72
C ILE A 318 18.66 10.60 -13.01
N ASN A 319 19.93 10.62 -13.42
CA ASN A 319 20.42 9.92 -14.60
C ASN A 319 20.31 8.39 -14.46
N THR A 320 20.49 7.86 -13.25
CA THR A 320 20.25 6.44 -12.97
C THR A 320 18.77 6.09 -13.20
N ARG A 321 17.84 6.95 -12.78
CA ARG A 321 16.40 6.76 -13.03
C ARG A 321 16.04 6.82 -14.51
N LEU A 322 16.58 7.79 -15.24
CA LEU A 322 16.43 7.90 -16.68
C LEU A 322 16.95 6.64 -17.39
N THR A 323 18.14 6.16 -17.02
CA THR A 323 18.74 4.95 -17.60
C THR A 323 17.88 3.71 -17.35
N LEU A 324 17.37 3.54 -16.12
CA LEU A 324 16.47 2.44 -15.77
C LEU A 324 15.16 2.52 -16.57
N ASP A 325 14.59 3.71 -16.72
CA ASP A 325 13.36 3.91 -17.49
C ASP A 325 13.53 3.53 -18.95
N ARG A 326 14.64 3.94 -19.57
CA ARG A 326 14.99 3.54 -20.94
C ARG A 326 15.11 2.03 -21.06
N ALA A 327 15.85 1.38 -20.15
CA ALA A 327 16.01 -0.07 -20.15
C ALA A 327 14.67 -0.80 -19.98
N MET A 328 13.78 -0.28 -19.14
CA MET A 328 12.45 -0.86 -18.90
C MET A 328 11.51 -0.74 -20.12
N THR A 329 11.85 -0.02 -21.18
CA THR A 329 11.05 0.00 -22.42
C THR A 329 11.21 -1.26 -23.27
N ASP A 330 12.21 -2.10 -22.98
CA ASP A 330 12.46 -3.33 -23.73
C ASP A 330 11.34 -4.38 -23.50
N ARG A 331 10.43 -4.46 -24.47
CA ARG A 331 9.33 -5.43 -24.48
C ARG A 331 9.80 -6.88 -24.61
N LYS A 332 10.95 -7.14 -25.24
CA LYS A 332 11.48 -8.51 -25.35
C LYS A 332 11.93 -9.01 -23.98
N LYS A 333 12.58 -8.15 -23.19
CA LYS A 333 13.08 -8.49 -21.86
C LYS A 333 12.00 -8.50 -20.78
N TYR A 334 11.08 -7.53 -20.81
CA TYR A 334 10.13 -7.31 -19.71
C TYR A 334 8.67 -7.69 -20.04
N GLY A 335 8.35 -8.04 -21.29
CA GLY A 335 7.00 -8.44 -21.71
C GLY A 335 5.93 -7.43 -21.26
N ASN A 336 4.89 -7.92 -20.60
CA ASN A 336 3.78 -7.09 -20.07
C ASN A 336 4.20 -6.14 -18.93
N LYS A 337 5.41 -6.27 -18.40
CA LYS A 337 5.97 -5.37 -17.37
C LYS A 337 6.78 -4.21 -17.96
N ALA A 338 7.02 -4.21 -19.28
CA ALA A 338 7.74 -3.14 -19.94
C ALA A 338 7.01 -1.79 -19.81
N LEU A 339 7.76 -0.71 -19.66
CA LEU A 339 7.22 0.64 -19.71
C LEU A 339 6.91 1.03 -21.16
N PRO A 340 5.75 1.63 -21.45
CA PRO A 340 5.50 2.19 -22.77
C PRO A 340 6.52 3.29 -23.10
N SER A 341 7.15 3.24 -24.28
CA SER A 341 8.11 4.25 -24.72
C SER A 341 7.53 5.67 -24.64
N GLN A 342 6.27 5.84 -25.07
CA GLN A 342 5.58 7.14 -24.97
C GLN A 342 5.50 7.66 -23.53
N MET A 343 5.35 6.78 -22.54
CA MET A 343 5.35 7.21 -21.13
C MET A 343 6.72 7.75 -20.71
N VAL A 344 7.81 7.12 -21.16
CA VAL A 344 9.19 7.56 -20.89
C VAL A 344 9.47 8.89 -21.60
N LEU A 345 9.11 9.02 -22.88
CA LEU A 345 9.21 10.29 -23.62
C LEU A 345 8.41 11.40 -22.94
N ASN A 346 7.15 11.14 -22.57
CA ASN A 346 6.30 12.11 -21.88
C ASN A 346 6.85 12.50 -20.49
N THR A 347 7.58 11.59 -19.83
CA THR A 347 8.23 11.86 -18.54
C THR A 347 9.44 12.79 -18.71
N TRP A 348 10.35 12.48 -19.65
CA TRP A 348 11.70 13.04 -19.66
C TRP A 348 11.96 14.08 -20.77
N SER A 349 11.20 14.09 -21.86
CA SER A 349 11.41 15.08 -22.93
C SER A 349 11.11 16.49 -22.42
N GLY A 350 11.91 17.47 -22.82
CA GLY A 350 12.00 18.82 -22.28
C GLY A 350 12.92 18.96 -21.07
N THR A 351 13.62 17.89 -20.67
CA THR A 351 14.49 17.90 -19.48
C THR A 351 15.93 17.48 -19.75
N LEU A 352 16.24 17.04 -20.98
CA LEU A 352 17.55 16.50 -21.36
C LEU A 352 18.55 17.60 -21.71
N MET A 353 19.84 17.36 -21.50
CA MET A 353 20.87 18.29 -21.97
C MET A 353 21.02 18.16 -23.49
N ASN A 354 21.14 19.28 -24.19
CA ASN A 354 21.24 19.35 -25.66
C ASN A 354 20.14 18.57 -26.40
N GLU A 355 18.91 18.65 -25.89
CA GLU A 355 17.78 17.89 -26.43
C GLU A 355 17.47 18.23 -27.89
N ASP A 356 17.74 19.46 -28.33
CA ASP A 356 17.56 19.89 -29.72
C ASP A 356 18.42 19.11 -30.73
N ALA A 357 19.47 18.42 -30.26
CA ALA A 357 20.31 17.56 -31.07
C ALA A 357 19.85 16.09 -31.09
N LEU A 358 18.78 15.75 -30.38
CA LEU A 358 18.25 14.40 -30.26
C LEU A 358 16.98 14.25 -31.13
N PRO A 359 16.70 13.05 -31.67
CA PRO A 359 15.45 12.77 -32.35
C PRO A 359 14.30 12.71 -31.35
N ASP A 360 13.07 12.83 -31.85
CA ASP A 360 11.85 12.73 -31.05
C ASP A 360 11.77 11.41 -30.23
N ASP A 361 12.28 10.30 -30.77
CA ASP A 361 12.45 9.02 -30.05
C ASP A 361 13.91 8.74 -29.69
N TRP A 362 14.42 9.50 -28.72
CA TRP A 362 15.79 9.36 -28.20
C TRP A 362 16.02 8.14 -27.31
N ILE A 363 14.98 7.35 -26.96
CA ILE A 363 15.09 6.27 -25.96
C ILE A 363 16.18 5.25 -26.31
N ARG A 364 16.37 4.98 -27.61
CA ARG A 364 17.34 4.00 -28.12
C ARG A 364 18.70 4.60 -28.48
N GLN A 365 18.89 5.92 -28.39
CA GLN A 365 20.15 6.56 -28.75
C GLN A 365 21.20 6.48 -27.64
N THR A 366 22.44 6.18 -27.99
CA THR A 366 23.59 6.27 -27.09
C THR A 366 24.00 7.73 -26.88
N GLY A 367 24.36 8.15 -25.66
CA GLY A 367 24.91 9.49 -25.39
C GLY A 367 23.91 10.60 -25.02
N VAL A 368 22.69 10.26 -24.62
CA VAL A 368 21.61 11.20 -24.25
C VAL A 368 21.78 11.83 -22.83
N LEU A 369 22.86 11.48 -22.12
CA LEU A 369 23.08 11.79 -20.69
C LEU A 369 24.00 12.99 -20.47
#